data_AF-A0A1U7J493-F1
#
_entry.id   AF-A0A1U7J493-F1
#
_cell.length_a   1.000
_cell.length_b   1.000
_cell.length_c   1.000
_cell.angle_alpha   90.00
_cell.angle_beta   90.00
_cell.angle_gamma   90.00
#
_symmetry.space_group_name_H-M   'P 1'
#
loop_
_entity.id
_entity.type
_entity.pdbx_description
1 polymer ?
#
loop_
_entity_poly.entity_id
_entity_poly.type
_entity_poly.pdbx_seq_one_letter_code
_entity_poly.pdbx_strand_id
1 'polypeptide(L)'
;MTFTPTHVLISRTKETPVQLVAGPQGYWLYTEVEAQKGTTPAFEVRPKLGFYCRGHQVVGFSLQPLTTRATAHAETIELAK
;
A
#
# COMPACT_ATOMS: atom_id res chain seq x y z
N MET A 1 -7.08 11.77 -9.39
CA MET A 1 -6.23 12.11 -8.22
C MET A 1 -4.79 11.86 -8.62
N THR A 2 -3.85 12.74 -8.30
CA THR A 2 -2.43 12.47 -8.54
C THR A 2 -1.94 11.43 -7.55
N PHE A 3 -1.43 10.30 -8.06
CA PHE A 3 -0.87 9.25 -7.21
C PHE A 3 0.47 9.71 -6.62
N THR A 4 0.56 9.76 -5.30
CA THR A 4 1.80 10.07 -4.57
C THR A 4 1.96 9.03 -3.47
N PRO A 5 2.74 7.97 -3.70
CA PRO A 5 2.85 6.88 -2.74
C PRO A 5 3.52 7.40 -1.48
N THR A 6 2.93 7.09 -0.33
CA THR A 6 3.44 7.50 0.99
C THR A 6 3.89 6.30 1.81
N HIS A 7 3.42 5.11 1.47
CA HIS A 7 3.68 3.88 2.20
C HIS A 7 3.84 2.71 1.23
N VAL A 8 4.40 1.60 1.73
CA VAL A 8 4.37 0.30 1.09
C VAL A 8 3.45 -0.60 1.91
N LEU A 9 2.45 -1.19 1.23
CA LEU A 9 1.66 -2.28 1.76
C LEU A 9 2.43 -3.58 1.51
N ILE A 10 2.85 -4.22 2.60
CA ILE A 10 3.67 -5.43 2.57
C ILE A 10 2.78 -6.62 2.95
N SER A 11 2.82 -7.65 2.11
CA SER A 11 2.25 -8.98 2.35
C SER A 11 3.36 -10.02 2.34
N ARG A 12 3.04 -11.30 2.52
CA ARG A 12 4.04 -12.38 2.48
C ARG A 12 4.78 -12.50 1.14
N THR A 13 4.14 -12.15 0.03
CA THR A 13 4.65 -12.42 -1.32
C THR A 13 4.88 -11.17 -2.14
N LYS A 14 4.45 -10.01 -1.64
CA LYS A 14 4.45 -8.78 -2.43
C LYS A 14 4.51 -7.55 -1.55
N GLU A 15 5.29 -6.60 -2.03
CA GLU A 15 5.31 -5.20 -1.60
C GLU A 15 4.61 -4.34 -2.65
N THR A 16 3.69 -3.49 -2.23
CA THR A 16 2.91 -2.64 -3.13
C THR A 16 2.92 -1.20 -2.63
N PRO A 17 3.50 -0.24 -3.39
CA PRO A 17 3.39 1.17 -3.07
C PRO A 17 1.92 1.60 -3.03
N VAL A 18 1.56 2.28 -1.96
CA VAL A 18 0.20 2.79 -1.75
C VAL A 18 0.23 4.23 -1.27
N GLN A 19 -0.81 4.96 -1.64
CA GLN A 19 -1.09 6.28 -1.11
C GLN A 19 -2.14 6.15 -0.01
N LEU A 20 -1.75 6.55 1.21
CA LEU A 20 -2.69 6.71 2.32
C LEU A 20 -3.54 7.96 2.13
N VAL A 21 -4.85 7.81 2.28
CA VAL A 21 -5.82 8.91 2.29
C VAL A 21 -6.79 8.68 3.44
N ALA A 22 -7.23 9.75 4.12
CA ALA A 22 -8.25 9.62 5.16
C ALA A 22 -9.55 9.07 4.58
N GLY A 23 -10.08 8.02 5.19
CA GLY A 23 -11.36 7.40 4.85
C GLY A 23 -12.34 7.47 6.04
N PRO A 24 -13.57 6.98 5.87
CA PRO A 24 -14.63 7.12 6.87
C PRO A 24 -14.36 6.36 8.19
N GLN A 25 -13.60 5.26 8.15
CA GLN A 25 -13.32 4.41 9.33
C GLN A 25 -11.83 4.32 9.69
N GLY A 26 -10.98 5.11 9.01
CA GLY A 26 -9.53 4.99 9.11
C GLY A 26 -8.87 5.57 7.89
N TYR A 27 -8.01 4.80 7.24
CA TYR A 27 -7.30 5.22 6.04
C TYR A 27 -7.52 4.27 4.88
N TRP A 28 -7.79 4.84 3.73
CA TRP A 28 -7.84 4.15 2.46
C TRP A 28 -6.44 3.99 1.88
N LEU A 29 -6.17 2.81 1.32
CA LEU A 29 -4.89 2.45 0.71
C LEU A 29 -5.07 2.40 -0.80
N TYR A 30 -4.78 3.50 -1.49
CA TYR A 30 -4.86 3.53 -2.94
C TYR A 30 -3.61 2.93 -3.55
N THR A 31 -3.77 1.94 -4.41
CA THR A 31 -2.75 1.61 -5.41
C THR A 31 -2.75 2.66 -6.53
N GLU A 32 -1.67 2.71 -7.31
CA GLU A 32 -1.58 3.60 -8.46
C GLU A 32 -2.75 3.39 -9.44
N VAL A 33 -3.07 2.13 -9.74
CA VAL A 33 -4.15 1.76 -10.66
C VAL A 33 -5.51 2.27 -10.15
N GLU A 34 -5.78 2.14 -8.86
CA GLU A 34 -7.04 2.60 -8.27
C GLU A 34 -7.12 4.14 -8.24
N ALA A 35 -6.01 4.82 -7.96
CA ALA A 35 -5.94 6.28 -7.98
C ALA A 35 -6.14 6.86 -9.39
N GLN A 36 -5.58 6.21 -10.41
CA GLN A 36 -5.74 6.59 -11.82
C GLN A 36 -7.16 6.35 -12.32
N LYS A 37 -7.78 5.21 -11.96
CA LYS A 37 -9.15 4.87 -12.35
C LYS A 37 -10.23 5.64 -11.56
N GLY A 38 -9.86 6.30 -10.46
CA GLY A 38 -10.80 7.00 -9.59
C GLY A 38 -11.78 6.06 -8.88
N THR A 39 -11.39 4.80 -8.67
CA THR A 39 -12.24 3.78 -8.03
C THR A 39 -12.01 3.72 -6.52
N THR A 40 -13.01 3.30 -5.77
CA THR A 40 -12.86 3.02 -4.33
C THR A 40 -11.81 1.92 -4.11
N PRO A 41 -10.80 2.17 -3.25
CA PRO A 41 -9.71 1.24 -3.05
C PRO A 41 -10.20 -0.05 -2.41
N ALA A 42 -9.57 -1.16 -2.74
CA ALA A 42 -9.89 -2.45 -2.16
C ALA A 42 -9.50 -2.51 -0.68
N PHE A 43 -8.38 -1.88 -0.32
CA PHE A 43 -7.83 -1.96 1.03
C PHE A 43 -8.07 -0.70 1.86
N GLU A 44 -8.30 -0.92 3.15
CA GLU A 44 -8.29 0.11 4.17
C GLU A 44 -7.60 -0.40 5.44
N VAL A 45 -6.98 0.51 6.18
CA VAL A 45 -6.44 0.25 7.51
C VAL A 45 -7.21 1.06 8.53
N ARG A 46 -7.72 0.37 9.56
CA ARG A 46 -8.48 0.96 10.65
C ARG A 46 -7.60 0.96 11.90
N PRO A 47 -7.34 2.12 12.51
CA PRO A 47 -6.56 2.20 13.74
C PRO A 47 -7.09 1.23 14.80
N LYS A 48 -6.20 0.48 15.45
CA LYS A 48 -6.50 -0.56 16.46
C LYS A 48 -7.24 -1.82 15.95
N LEU A 49 -7.86 -1.79 14.76
CA LEU A 49 -8.59 -2.93 14.20
C LEU A 49 -7.82 -3.67 13.10
N GLY A 50 -6.83 -3.02 12.48
CA GLY A 50 -5.96 -3.64 11.47
C GLY A 50 -6.44 -3.41 10.04
N PHE A 51 -6.16 -4.38 9.15
CA PHE A 51 -6.37 -4.26 7.72
C PHE A 51 -7.69 -4.90 7.28
N TYR A 52 -8.33 -4.28 6.30
CA TYR A 52 -9.54 -4.78 5.67
C TYR A 52 -9.39 -4.74 4.15
N CYS A 53 -9.89 -5.77 3.48
CA CYS A 53 -10.04 -5.82 2.03
C CYS A 53 -11.52 -5.96 1.70
N ARG A 54 -12.10 -4.97 1.01
CA ARG A 54 -13.53 -4.93 0.64
C ARG A 54 -14.45 -5.26 1.83
N GLY A 55 -14.16 -4.65 2.99
CA GLY A 55 -14.93 -4.81 4.23
C GLY A 55 -14.61 -6.06 5.06
N HIS A 56 -13.78 -6.99 4.58
CA HIS A 56 -13.39 -8.19 5.31
C HIS A 56 -12.04 -7.99 6.00
N GLN A 57 -11.94 -8.31 7.28
CA GLN A 57 -10.68 -8.20 8.02
C GLN A 57 -9.67 -9.21 7.49
N VAL A 58 -8.44 -8.77 7.26
CA VAL A 58 -7.34 -9.60 6.76
C VAL A 58 -6.09 -9.43 7.62
N VAL A 59 -5.27 -10.48 7.67
CA VAL A 59 -4.03 -10.55 8.46
C VAL A 59 -2.83 -10.81 7.57
N GLY A 60 -1.62 -10.66 8.13
CA GLY A 60 -0.37 -10.87 7.38
C GLY A 60 -0.01 -9.72 6.45
N PHE A 61 -0.65 -8.56 6.64
CA PHE A 61 -0.30 -7.31 6.01
C PHE A 61 0.33 -6.36 7.03
N SER A 62 1.31 -5.59 6.59
CA SER A 62 1.86 -4.47 7.32
C SER A 62 1.99 -3.27 6.40
N LEU A 63 2.06 -2.09 7.01
CA LEU A 63 2.20 -0.83 6.29
C LEU A 63 3.46 -0.15 6.79
N GLN A 64 4.38 0.15 5.89
CA GLN A 64 5.62 0.85 6.21
C GLN A 64 5.66 2.19 5.47
N PRO A 65 6.02 3.31 6.14
CA PRO A 65 6.22 4.58 5.46
C PRO A 65 7.33 4.46 4.40
N LEU A 66 7.10 5.04 3.22
CA LEU A 66 8.17 5.28 2.27
C LEU A 66 9.02 6.43 2.83
N THR A 67 10.07 6.09 3.56
CA THR A 67 11.13 7.06 3.86
C THR A 67 11.66 7.58 2.53
N THR A 68 11.75 8.90 2.39
CA THR A 68 12.28 9.66 1.22
C THR A 68 13.76 9.37 0.88
N ARG A 69 14.32 8.25 1.35
CA ARG A 69 15.73 7.88 1.26
C ARG A 69 16.03 6.48 0.72
N ALA A 70 15.07 5.80 0.08
CA ALA A 70 15.30 4.50 -0.55
C ALA A 70 14.70 4.38 -1.95
N THR A 71 14.95 5.37 -2.80
CA THR A 71 15.16 5.13 -4.23
C THR A 71 16.50 4.43 -4.42
N ALA A 72 16.61 3.15 -4.02
CA ALA A 72 17.79 2.32 -4.26
C ALA A 72 17.53 0.80 -4.02
N HIS A 73 16.32 0.30 -4.32
CA HIS A 73 16.11 -1.14 -4.42
C HIS A 73 15.11 -1.52 -5.53
N ALA A 74 15.14 -0.76 -6.62
CA ALA A 74 15.03 -1.40 -7.93
C ALA A 74 16.48 -1.74 -8.32
N GLU A 75 16.70 -2.93 -8.88
CA GLU A 75 18.02 -3.50 -9.25
C GLU A 75 18.77 -4.26 -8.13
N THR A 76 18.28 -5.46 -7.82
CA THR A 76 19.18 -6.63 -7.75
C THR A 76 18.45 -7.83 -8.33
N ILE A 77 18.13 -7.73 -9.63
CA ILE A 77 18.06 -8.90 -10.49
C ILE A 77 19.26 -8.76 -11.43
N GLU A 78 20.46 -9.02 -10.92
CA GLU A 78 21.59 -9.36 -11.78
C GLU A 78 22.25 -10.64 -11.26
N LEU A 79 21.93 -11.71 -11.98
CA LEU A 79 22.91 -12.63 -12.55
C LEU A 79 23.97 -13.21 -11.59
N ALA A 80 23.65 -14.32 -10.94
CA ALA A 80 24.68 -15.30 -10.58
C ALA A 80 24.81 -16.31 -11.74
N LYS A 81 25.98 -16.28 -12.38
CA LYS A 81 26.46 -17.23 -13.39
C LYS A 81 26.63 -18.64 -12.83
#